data_AF-A0A6P6GK57-F1
#
_entry.id   AF-A0A6P6GK57-F1
#
_cell.length_a   1.000
_cell.length_b   1.000
_cell.length_c   1.000
_cell.angle_alpha   90.00
_cell.angle_beta   90.00
_cell.angle_gamma   90.00
#
_symmetry.space_group_name_H-M   'P 1'
#
loop_
_entity.id
_entity.type
_entity.pdbx_description
1 polymer ?
#
loop_
_entity_poly.entity_id
_entity_poly.type
_entity_poly.pdbx_seq_one_letter_code
_entity_poly.pdbx_strand_id
1 'polypeptide(L)'
;MPRFLLLWLLVLCLTRSSFSARPEPFALRISCGARENVHTPPTNTLWFKDFAYSGGIPANATAPSYVTPPLKTLRYFPLSVGSDNCYNIERVPKGHYAVRIFFGLVAQPKIDNEPLFDVSVEGTLINSLKSGWSSQDDQAFAEALVFLTDKTVSLCFHSTGHGDPSILSIEILQVDNKVYNVGQQLDGGVILRTVKRLNCGTGKPKFDADYNGDRWGGDRFWKPISTFSQSSDRVISVESKIKHASEPPNFYPEGLYQTAIVGTDSQPELAYTIEVDPNRNYSVWLHFAEIDPSISAFGQRVFDILINGDIAFENVDIAKISGGLYVAVVLNTTVTINGRTLTVVLQPKKGAHGIISAIEVFEVVIPESKTLAEEVRALQTLKKALGLPLRLGWNGDPCVPQQHPWSGADCQFDRTSSKWVIDGLSLKTLIDITPEPCGLDNQGLKGFLASDISRLRHLQSINLSGNTIHGAIPSSLGTITSLEVLDLSYNSFNGSIPDSLGQLKSLQTLNLNGNFLVGKVPVALGGRLLHRASFNFTDNAGLCGIPGLPSCGHHLTAGQKVGIVLGALTLLLLIVLCSICWWKRRQNILRAQQIAAREAPYAKARTHLSRDIQMSRNQNHPNARTAAENGPILLS
;
A
#
# COMPACT_ATOMS: atom_id res chain seq x y z
N MET A 1 -13.64 -79.62 -6.65
CA MET A 1 -13.02 -78.68 -5.70
C MET A 1 -11.87 -77.92 -6.38
N PRO A 2 -12.18 -76.89 -7.20
CA PRO A 2 -11.38 -75.67 -7.16
C PRO A 2 -12.27 -74.45 -7.51
N ARG A 3 -13.08 -73.97 -6.56
CA ARG A 3 -13.77 -72.68 -6.69
C ARG A 3 -13.68 -71.81 -5.43
N PHE A 4 -13.09 -72.32 -4.35
CA PHE A 4 -12.91 -71.58 -3.10
C PHE A 4 -11.52 -70.98 -2.90
N LEU A 5 -10.51 -71.33 -3.73
CA LEU A 5 -9.17 -70.72 -3.63
C LEU A 5 -9.06 -69.36 -4.35
N LEU A 6 -9.94 -69.07 -5.32
CA LEU A 6 -9.86 -67.80 -6.07
C LEU A 6 -10.42 -66.61 -5.30
N LEU A 7 -11.32 -66.84 -4.33
CA LEU A 7 -11.90 -65.76 -3.54
C LEU A 7 -10.95 -65.24 -2.45
N TRP A 8 -9.99 -66.05 -1.99
CA TRP A 8 -9.00 -65.62 -1.01
C TRP A 8 -7.86 -64.80 -1.63
N LEU A 9 -7.54 -65.00 -2.90
CA LEU A 9 -6.55 -64.20 -3.64
C LEU A 9 -7.09 -62.82 -4.07
N LEU A 10 -8.41 -62.65 -4.18
CA LEU A 10 -9.06 -61.37 -4.48
C LEU A 10 -9.31 -60.50 -3.23
N VAL A 11 -9.39 -61.11 -2.04
CA VAL A 11 -9.54 -60.37 -0.77
C VAL A 11 -8.17 -59.90 -0.23
N LEU A 12 -7.07 -60.57 -0.57
CA LEU A 12 -5.70 -60.11 -0.25
C LEU A 12 -5.19 -58.96 -1.14
N CYS A 13 -5.90 -58.60 -2.22
CA CYS A 13 -5.56 -57.45 -3.06
C CYS A 13 -6.33 -56.15 -2.71
N LEU A 14 -7.19 -56.17 -1.68
CA LEU A 14 -7.95 -54.98 -1.24
C LEU A 14 -7.52 -54.44 0.13
N THR A 15 -6.48 -54.99 0.76
CA THR A 15 -5.71 -54.26 1.77
C THR A 15 -4.49 -53.60 1.11
N ARG A 16 -4.72 -52.80 0.06
CA ARG A 16 -3.85 -51.64 -0.10
C ARG A 16 -4.20 -50.76 1.10
N SER A 17 -3.35 -50.82 2.12
CA SER A 17 -3.22 -49.75 3.09
C SER A 17 -3.21 -48.45 2.30
N SER A 18 -4.35 -47.76 2.30
CA SER A 18 -4.44 -46.36 1.94
C SER A 18 -3.61 -45.62 2.97
N PHE A 19 -2.29 -45.65 2.83
CA PHE A 19 -1.46 -44.58 3.35
C PHE A 19 -2.03 -43.35 2.68
N SER A 20 -2.84 -42.59 3.42
CA SER A 20 -3.22 -41.24 3.04
C SER A 20 -1.91 -40.48 2.94
N ALA A 21 -1.34 -40.43 1.74
CA ALA A 21 -0.17 -39.61 1.48
C ALA A 21 -0.58 -38.19 1.85
N ARG A 22 0.09 -37.64 2.87
CA ARG A 22 -0.14 -36.26 3.31
C ARG A 22 -0.02 -35.38 2.06
N PRO A 23 -0.97 -34.46 1.80
CA PRO A 23 -0.87 -33.59 0.62
C PRO A 23 0.45 -32.85 0.64
N GLU A 24 1.04 -32.63 -0.53
CA GLU A 24 2.28 -31.87 -0.63
C GLU A 24 2.07 -30.44 -0.11
N PRO A 25 3.04 -29.87 0.62
CA PRO A 25 2.95 -28.50 1.10
C PRO A 25 2.94 -27.52 -0.08
N PHE A 26 2.23 -26.40 0.07
CA PHE A 26 2.29 -25.33 -0.89
C PHE A 26 3.72 -24.78 -1.00
N ALA A 27 4.21 -24.62 -2.23
CA ALA A 27 5.50 -24.00 -2.49
C ALA A 27 5.40 -23.06 -3.68
N LEU A 28 5.79 -21.81 -3.50
CA LEU A 28 5.91 -20.82 -4.56
C LEU A 28 7.34 -20.30 -4.60
N ARG A 29 7.94 -20.30 -5.78
CA ARG A 29 9.30 -19.83 -6.04
C ARG A 29 9.27 -18.89 -7.23
N ILE A 30 9.71 -17.64 -7.04
CA ILE A 30 9.69 -16.59 -8.07
C ILE A 30 11.12 -16.27 -8.46
N SER A 31 11.44 -16.42 -9.75
CA SER A 31 12.70 -15.93 -10.31
C SER A 31 12.52 -14.47 -10.69
N CYS A 32 13.11 -13.57 -9.90
CA CYS A 32 12.92 -12.14 -10.11
C CYS A 32 13.65 -11.70 -11.40
N GLY A 33 13.05 -10.77 -12.14
CA GLY A 33 13.52 -10.34 -13.46
C GLY A 33 13.32 -11.34 -14.61
N ALA A 34 12.92 -12.58 -14.34
CA ALA A 34 12.72 -13.58 -15.39
C ALA A 34 11.43 -13.32 -16.17
N ARG A 35 11.50 -13.42 -17.50
CA ARG A 35 10.34 -13.25 -18.39
C ARG A 35 9.50 -14.54 -18.54
N GLU A 36 10.13 -15.68 -18.31
CA GLU A 36 9.57 -17.02 -18.44
C GLU A 36 9.93 -17.86 -17.23
N ASN A 37 9.23 -18.97 -17.05
CA ASN A 37 9.53 -19.92 -15.97
C ASN A 37 10.91 -20.55 -16.21
N VAL A 38 11.67 -20.73 -15.15
CA VAL A 38 13.04 -21.26 -15.19
C VAL A 38 13.10 -22.53 -14.34
N HIS A 39 13.93 -23.49 -14.74
CA HIS A 39 14.24 -24.65 -13.91
C HIS A 39 15.72 -24.65 -13.55
N THR A 40 16.04 -24.99 -12.30
CA THR A 40 17.43 -25.03 -11.81
C THR A 40 17.86 -26.45 -11.47
N PRO A 41 19.06 -26.88 -11.88
CA PRO A 41 19.66 -28.15 -11.42
C PRO A 41 20.07 -28.05 -9.94
N PRO A 42 20.28 -29.18 -9.24
CA PRO A 42 20.17 -30.56 -9.73
C PRO A 42 18.75 -31.15 -9.64
N THR A 43 17.88 -30.59 -8.81
CA THR A 43 16.53 -31.09 -8.50
C THR A 43 15.47 -30.75 -9.56
N ASN A 44 15.85 -30.03 -10.62
CA ASN A 44 14.92 -29.47 -11.62
C ASN A 44 13.81 -28.64 -10.96
N THR A 45 14.17 -27.82 -9.97
CA THR A 45 13.21 -26.98 -9.24
C THR A 45 12.61 -25.94 -10.18
N LEU A 46 11.27 -25.88 -10.24
CA LEU A 46 10.54 -24.87 -11.00
C LEU A 46 10.55 -23.53 -10.26
N TRP A 47 10.95 -22.48 -10.97
CA TRP A 47 10.82 -21.08 -10.61
C TRP A 47 9.86 -20.41 -11.56
N PHE A 48 8.80 -19.80 -11.03
CA PHE A 48 7.88 -19.01 -11.83
C PHE A 48 8.58 -17.75 -12.34
N LYS A 49 8.17 -17.32 -13.54
CA LYS A 49 8.51 -16.00 -14.07
C LYS A 49 8.15 -14.91 -13.06
N ASP A 50 8.76 -13.74 -13.21
CA ASP A 50 8.55 -12.64 -12.29
C ASP A 50 7.12 -12.06 -12.40
N PHE A 51 6.43 -11.88 -11.28
CA PHE A 51 5.06 -11.31 -11.22
C PHE A 51 4.79 -10.65 -9.86
N ALA A 52 3.64 -9.99 -9.71
CA ALA A 52 3.16 -9.38 -8.46
C ALA A 52 3.98 -8.18 -7.92
N TYR A 53 4.99 -7.70 -8.63
CA TYR A 53 5.79 -6.53 -8.25
C TYR A 53 5.08 -5.19 -8.54
N SER A 54 5.35 -4.17 -7.73
CA SER A 54 4.84 -2.81 -7.92
C SER A 54 5.60 -1.98 -8.94
N GLY A 55 6.86 -2.35 -9.27
CA GLY A 55 7.74 -1.58 -10.12
C GLY A 55 9.07 -2.27 -10.43
N GLY A 56 10.13 -1.49 -10.63
CA GLY A 56 11.49 -1.98 -10.82
C GLY A 56 11.84 -2.42 -12.25
N ILE A 57 13.12 -2.71 -12.46
CA ILE A 57 13.72 -3.01 -13.75
C ILE A 57 14.37 -4.40 -13.68
N PRO A 58 14.12 -5.30 -14.65
CA PRO A 58 14.82 -6.58 -14.71
C PRO A 58 16.26 -6.38 -15.19
N ALA A 59 17.21 -7.11 -14.59
CA ALA A 59 18.61 -7.09 -14.97
C ALA A 59 19.25 -8.48 -14.89
N ASN A 60 20.44 -8.61 -15.46
CA ASN A 60 21.27 -9.79 -15.25
C ASN A 60 21.86 -9.76 -13.83
N ALA A 61 21.88 -10.91 -13.18
CA ALA A 61 22.45 -11.08 -11.85
C ALA A 61 23.88 -11.61 -11.95
N THR A 62 24.75 -11.08 -11.10
CA THR A 62 25.99 -11.75 -10.72
C THR A 62 25.64 -12.70 -9.57
N ALA A 63 26.17 -13.92 -9.57
CA ALA A 63 25.99 -14.83 -8.45
C ALA A 63 26.74 -14.28 -7.23
N PRO A 64 26.06 -13.81 -6.17
CA PRO A 64 26.73 -13.26 -5.00
C PRO A 64 27.35 -14.39 -4.15
N SER A 65 26.76 -15.59 -4.19
CA SER A 65 27.14 -16.74 -3.36
C SER A 65 26.76 -18.07 -4.01
N TYR A 66 27.44 -19.16 -3.59
CA TYR A 66 27.17 -20.53 -4.01
C TYR A 66 25.89 -21.15 -3.43
N VAL A 67 25.28 -20.51 -2.41
CA VAL A 67 24.06 -21.03 -1.76
C VAL A 67 22.78 -20.40 -2.32
N THR A 68 22.90 -19.38 -3.16
CA THR A 68 21.76 -18.82 -3.87
C THR A 68 21.34 -19.73 -5.02
N PRO A 69 20.05 -19.77 -5.39
CA PRO A 69 19.64 -20.51 -6.57
C PRO A 69 20.38 -19.95 -7.79
N PRO A 70 20.84 -20.80 -8.74
CA PRO A 70 21.70 -20.39 -9.87
C PRO A 70 20.89 -19.67 -10.96
N LEU A 71 20.17 -18.63 -10.57
CA LEU A 71 19.34 -17.79 -11.41
C LEU A 71 20.18 -16.66 -12.00
N LYS A 72 19.92 -16.34 -13.26
CA LYS A 72 20.72 -15.38 -14.04
C LYS A 72 20.11 -13.99 -14.11
N THR A 73 18.89 -13.84 -13.59
CA THR A 73 18.13 -12.60 -13.63
C THR A 73 17.76 -12.17 -12.22
N LEU A 74 17.65 -10.86 -12.03
CA LEU A 74 17.12 -10.25 -10.82
C LEU A 74 16.22 -9.07 -11.19
N ARG A 75 15.46 -8.56 -10.21
CA ARG A 75 14.76 -7.27 -10.32
C ARG A 75 15.39 -6.29 -9.35
N TYR A 76 15.71 -5.10 -9.83
CA TYR A 76 16.17 -4.02 -8.97
C TYR A 76 15.21 -2.82 -9.01
N PHE A 77 15.19 -2.04 -7.93
CA PHE A 77 14.25 -0.95 -7.70
C PHE A 77 14.99 0.38 -7.56
N PRO A 78 15.22 1.11 -8.68
CA PRO A 78 15.85 2.42 -8.59
C PRO A 78 14.98 3.44 -7.88
N LEU A 79 15.58 4.43 -7.23
CA LEU A 79 14.84 5.53 -6.58
C LEU A 79 13.84 6.24 -7.50
N SER A 80 14.04 6.19 -8.83
CA SER A 80 13.10 6.72 -9.82
C SER A 80 11.72 6.06 -9.82
N VAL A 81 11.59 4.83 -9.28
CA VAL A 81 10.31 4.13 -9.09
C VAL A 81 9.76 4.25 -7.66
N GLY A 82 10.38 5.06 -6.81
CA GLY A 82 10.00 5.28 -5.41
C GLY A 82 10.89 4.54 -4.42
N SER A 83 10.91 5.01 -3.18
CA SER A 83 11.64 4.42 -2.05
C SER A 83 11.12 3.02 -1.68
N ASP A 84 9.82 2.80 -1.82
CA ASP A 84 9.14 1.59 -1.36
C ASP A 84 8.59 0.81 -2.55
N ASN A 85 8.96 -0.46 -2.64
CA ASN A 85 8.50 -1.36 -3.70
C ASN A 85 8.15 -2.72 -3.14
N CYS A 86 7.07 -3.33 -3.62
CA CYS A 86 6.54 -4.54 -3.02
C CYS A 86 6.18 -5.61 -4.04
N TYR A 87 6.21 -6.86 -3.58
CA TYR A 87 5.54 -7.99 -4.19
C TYR A 87 4.26 -8.28 -3.39
N ASN A 88 3.10 -8.17 -4.05
CA ASN A 88 1.80 -8.46 -3.45
C ASN A 88 1.24 -9.74 -4.09
N ILE A 89 1.50 -10.86 -3.43
CA ILE A 89 1.21 -12.19 -3.96
C ILE A 89 -0.13 -12.65 -3.41
N GLU A 90 -1.03 -13.00 -4.32
CA GLU A 90 -2.36 -13.52 -3.98
C GLU A 90 -2.41 -15.05 -4.04
N ARG A 91 -3.48 -15.63 -3.48
CA ARG A 91 -3.78 -17.07 -3.53
C ARG A 91 -2.78 -17.93 -2.77
N VAL A 92 -2.11 -17.38 -1.77
CA VAL A 92 -1.33 -18.16 -0.80
C VAL A 92 -2.31 -18.79 0.19
N PRO A 93 -2.31 -20.11 0.45
CA PRO A 93 -3.21 -20.69 1.44
C PRO A 93 -2.98 -20.13 2.86
N LYS A 94 -3.96 -20.28 3.74
CA LYS A 94 -3.78 -19.99 5.16
C LYS A 94 -2.84 -21.04 5.77
N GLY A 95 -1.82 -20.61 6.51
CA GLY A 95 -0.88 -21.52 7.15
C GLY A 95 0.41 -20.84 7.60
N HIS A 96 1.34 -21.66 8.11
CA HIS A 96 2.70 -21.23 8.43
C HIS A 96 3.60 -21.36 7.20
N TYR A 97 4.47 -20.39 7.01
CA TYR A 97 5.36 -20.29 5.85
C TYR A 97 6.77 -19.91 6.27
N ALA A 98 7.76 -20.56 5.70
CA ALA A 98 9.11 -20.03 5.59
C ALA A 98 9.15 -19.13 4.35
N VAL A 99 9.30 -17.82 4.56
CA VAL A 99 9.49 -16.83 3.52
C VAL A 99 10.97 -16.53 3.41
N ARG A 100 11.54 -16.74 2.23
CA ARG A 100 12.96 -16.50 1.95
C ARG A 100 13.12 -15.55 0.78
N ILE A 101 13.97 -14.56 0.92
CA ILE A 101 14.23 -13.54 -0.09
C ILE A 101 15.72 -13.52 -0.35
N PHE A 102 16.13 -13.94 -1.54
CA PHE A 102 17.53 -13.92 -1.96
C PHE A 102 17.87 -12.61 -2.63
N PHE A 103 19.02 -12.05 -2.25
CA PHE A 103 19.55 -10.81 -2.80
C PHE A 103 20.55 -11.12 -3.92
N GLY A 104 20.77 -10.16 -4.81
CA GLY A 104 21.70 -10.31 -5.92
C GLY A 104 22.32 -8.99 -6.33
N LEU A 105 23.49 -9.06 -6.97
CA LEU A 105 24.16 -7.89 -7.52
C LEU A 105 23.84 -7.75 -9.01
N VAL A 106 23.54 -6.53 -9.45
CA VAL A 106 23.31 -6.21 -10.85
C VAL A 106 24.63 -6.40 -11.63
N ALA A 107 24.61 -7.23 -12.67
CA ALA A 107 25.77 -7.47 -13.54
C ALA A 107 25.99 -6.27 -14.48
N GLN A 108 26.57 -5.18 -13.97
CA GLN A 108 26.95 -3.99 -14.74
C GLN A 108 28.37 -3.53 -14.38
N PRO A 109 29.18 -3.07 -15.37
CA PRO A 109 30.60 -2.75 -15.18
C PRO A 109 30.90 -1.47 -14.39
N LYS A 110 29.91 -0.82 -13.76
CA LYS A 110 30.07 0.51 -13.11
C LYS A 110 29.27 0.73 -11.82
N ILE A 111 28.58 -0.28 -11.30
CA ILE A 111 27.82 -0.18 -10.06
C ILE A 111 28.53 -1.08 -9.04
N ASP A 112 29.60 -0.57 -8.46
CA ASP A 112 30.48 -1.31 -7.52
C ASP A 112 29.99 -1.28 -6.07
N ASN A 113 28.78 -0.75 -5.82
CA ASN A 113 28.27 -0.62 -4.46
C ASN A 113 27.21 -1.68 -4.18
N GLU A 114 27.46 -2.42 -3.11
CA GLU A 114 26.51 -3.33 -2.50
C GLU A 114 25.28 -2.53 -1.99
N PRO A 115 24.07 -2.80 -2.50
CA PRO A 115 22.89 -2.06 -2.08
C PRO A 115 22.51 -2.42 -0.64
N LEU A 116 22.28 -1.40 0.17
CA LEU A 116 21.76 -1.53 1.52
C LEU A 116 20.30 -1.08 1.52
N PHE A 117 19.42 -1.96 2.00
CA PHE A 117 17.99 -1.71 2.04
C PHE A 117 17.34 -2.53 3.14
N ASP A 118 16.12 -2.13 3.45
CA ASP A 118 15.29 -2.76 4.46
C ASP A 118 14.26 -3.66 3.79
N VAL A 119 13.89 -4.74 4.48
CA VAL A 119 12.95 -5.75 4.01
C VAL A 119 11.87 -5.94 5.04
N SER A 120 10.61 -5.78 4.62
CA SER A 120 9.45 -6.08 5.45
C SER A 120 8.60 -7.20 4.86
N VAL A 121 7.96 -7.95 5.76
CA VAL A 121 6.98 -8.98 5.44
C VAL A 121 5.69 -8.64 6.18
N GLU A 122 4.58 -8.60 5.45
CA GLU A 122 3.27 -8.26 5.99
C GLU A 122 3.23 -6.90 6.72
N GLY A 123 4.05 -5.94 6.26
CA GLY A 123 4.17 -4.61 6.87
C GLY A 123 5.06 -4.55 8.11
N THR A 124 5.73 -5.64 8.48
CA THR A 124 6.66 -5.67 9.62
C THR A 124 8.10 -5.78 9.13
N LEU A 125 8.97 -4.88 9.57
CA LEU A 125 10.39 -4.91 9.23
C LEU A 125 11.04 -6.19 9.79
N ILE A 126 11.58 -7.03 8.90
CA ILE A 126 12.28 -8.25 9.28
C ILE A 126 13.79 -8.13 9.15
N ASN A 127 14.32 -7.43 8.15
CA ASN A 127 15.77 -7.41 7.91
C ASN A 127 16.24 -6.04 7.44
N SER A 128 17.41 -5.64 7.91
CA SER A 128 18.15 -4.46 7.44
C SER A 128 19.52 -4.92 6.97
N LEU A 129 19.78 -4.80 5.66
CA LEU A 129 21.01 -5.32 5.08
C LEU A 129 22.21 -4.52 5.59
N LYS A 130 23.24 -5.25 6.05
CA LYS A 130 24.53 -4.69 6.49
C LYS A 130 25.56 -4.84 5.37
N SER A 131 26.56 -3.98 5.36
CA SER A 131 27.66 -4.12 4.39
C SER A 131 28.42 -5.45 4.59
N GLY A 132 28.83 -6.06 3.50
CA GLY A 132 29.43 -7.38 3.41
C GLY A 132 28.44 -8.51 3.16
N TRP A 133 27.14 -8.24 3.02
CA TRP A 133 26.12 -9.29 2.85
C TRP A 133 26.37 -10.18 1.63
N SER A 134 26.91 -9.62 0.56
CA SER A 134 27.22 -10.30 -0.70
C SER A 134 28.43 -11.23 -0.59
N SER A 135 29.23 -11.12 0.47
CA SER A 135 30.40 -11.96 0.71
C SER A 135 30.15 -13.12 1.68
N GLN A 136 28.97 -13.17 2.31
CA GLN A 136 28.61 -14.17 3.31
C GLN A 136 27.33 -14.91 2.93
N ASP A 137 27.43 -16.23 2.78
CA ASP A 137 26.32 -17.09 2.35
C ASP A 137 25.05 -16.94 3.20
N ASP A 138 25.21 -16.80 4.53
CA ASP A 138 24.12 -16.62 5.50
C ASP A 138 23.57 -15.18 5.60
N GLN A 139 24.12 -14.26 4.80
CA GLN A 139 23.62 -12.89 4.66
C GLN A 139 23.10 -12.59 3.24
N ALA A 140 23.34 -13.47 2.28
CA ALA A 140 22.87 -13.35 0.89
C ALA A 140 21.34 -13.52 0.74
N PHE A 141 20.63 -13.80 1.83
CA PHE A 141 19.18 -13.87 1.88
C PHE A 141 18.66 -13.47 3.26
N ALA A 142 17.39 -13.06 3.31
CA ALA A 142 16.63 -12.95 4.55
C ALA A 142 15.61 -14.09 4.64
N GLU A 143 15.36 -14.59 5.85
CA GLU A 143 14.36 -15.62 6.10
C GLU A 143 13.52 -15.29 7.34
N ALA A 144 12.20 -15.42 7.19
CA ALA A 144 11.24 -15.24 8.26
C ALA A 144 10.19 -16.34 8.22
N LEU A 145 9.83 -16.85 9.39
CA LEU A 145 8.69 -17.75 9.59
C LEU A 145 7.48 -16.89 9.95
N VAL A 146 6.42 -16.98 9.14
CA VAL A 146 5.23 -16.13 9.26
C VAL A 146 3.96 -16.98 9.21
N PHE A 147 2.90 -16.50 9.85
CA PHE A 147 1.57 -17.09 9.76
C PHE A 147 0.66 -16.21 8.90
N LEU A 148 0.25 -16.73 7.75
CA LEU A 148 -0.58 -16.00 6.78
C LEU A 148 -2.06 -16.35 6.97
N THR A 149 -2.94 -15.33 6.98
CA THR A 149 -4.37 -15.49 7.31
C THR A 149 -5.33 -15.05 6.21
N ASP A 150 -4.95 -14.08 5.37
CA ASP A 150 -5.84 -13.39 4.43
C ASP A 150 -5.66 -13.86 2.97
N LYS A 151 -4.95 -14.98 2.79
CA LYS A 151 -4.58 -15.58 1.50
C LYS A 151 -3.68 -14.71 0.62
N THR A 152 -3.03 -13.72 1.20
CA THR A 152 -2.04 -12.88 0.54
C THR A 152 -0.73 -12.91 1.31
N VAL A 153 0.33 -12.48 0.64
CA VAL A 153 1.58 -12.11 1.29
C VAL A 153 2.15 -10.88 0.60
N SER A 154 2.50 -9.88 1.40
CA SER A 154 3.17 -8.67 0.97
C SER A 154 4.62 -8.69 1.42
N LEU A 155 5.53 -8.53 0.48
CA LEU A 155 6.97 -8.42 0.71
C LEU A 155 7.42 -7.08 0.17
N CYS A 156 7.89 -6.18 1.02
CA CYS A 156 8.31 -4.84 0.61
C CYS A 156 9.79 -4.61 0.85
N PHE A 157 10.37 -3.81 -0.03
CA PHE A 157 11.78 -3.43 -0.07
C PHE A 157 11.85 -1.91 0.01
N HIS A 158 12.53 -1.42 1.04
CA HIS A 158 12.59 -0.01 1.38
C HIS A 158 14.02 0.49 1.17
N SER A 159 14.19 1.43 0.25
CA SER A 159 15.50 2.00 -0.04
C SER A 159 15.98 2.85 1.14
N THR A 160 17.25 2.65 1.53
CA THR A 160 17.91 3.52 2.51
C THR A 160 18.69 4.65 1.84
N GLY A 161 18.60 4.80 0.52
CA GLY A 161 19.43 5.71 -0.28
C GLY A 161 20.82 5.18 -0.61
N HIS A 162 21.25 4.06 -0.01
CA HIS A 162 22.55 3.43 -0.22
C HIS A 162 22.50 2.31 -1.27
N GLY A 163 22.02 2.65 -2.47
CA GLY A 163 21.88 1.73 -3.59
C GLY A 163 20.44 1.21 -3.79
N ASP A 164 20.24 0.52 -4.91
CA ASP A 164 18.93 0.08 -5.35
C ASP A 164 18.63 -1.33 -4.81
N PRO A 165 17.51 -1.53 -4.09
CA PRO A 165 17.09 -2.87 -3.66
C PRO A 165 17.08 -3.84 -4.84
N SER A 166 17.81 -4.96 -4.70
CA SER A 166 18.08 -5.91 -5.79
C SER A 166 17.77 -7.33 -5.36
N ILE A 167 16.70 -7.88 -5.92
CA ILE A 167 16.10 -9.16 -5.49
C ILE A 167 16.32 -10.20 -6.58
N LEU A 168 17.01 -11.27 -6.22
CA LEU A 168 17.32 -12.40 -7.09
C LEU A 168 16.12 -13.35 -7.18
N SER A 169 15.57 -13.72 -6.02
CA SER A 169 14.42 -14.62 -5.97
C SER A 169 13.67 -14.57 -4.64
N ILE A 170 12.43 -15.06 -4.67
CA ILE A 170 11.53 -15.14 -3.52
C ILE A 170 11.02 -16.57 -3.41
N GLU A 171 11.06 -17.15 -2.22
CA GLU A 171 10.45 -18.43 -1.89
C GLU A 171 9.41 -18.26 -0.78
N ILE A 172 8.26 -18.90 -0.96
CA ILE A 172 7.18 -18.99 0.03
C ILE A 172 6.86 -20.47 0.18
N LEU A 173 7.41 -21.09 1.23
CA LEU A 173 7.38 -22.53 1.44
C LEU A 173 6.51 -22.83 2.64
N GLN A 174 5.41 -23.57 2.44
CA GLN A 174 4.52 -23.95 3.52
C GLN A 174 5.21 -24.96 4.43
N VAL A 175 5.10 -24.73 5.73
CA VAL A 175 5.61 -25.59 6.80
C VAL A 175 4.46 -26.09 7.66
N ASP A 176 4.71 -27.06 8.53
CA ASP A 176 3.68 -27.59 9.42
C ASP A 176 3.08 -26.46 10.29
N ASN A 177 1.79 -26.50 10.57
CA ASN A 177 1.14 -25.45 11.35
C ASN A 177 1.51 -25.45 12.84
N LYS A 178 2.20 -26.50 13.32
CA LYS A 178 2.69 -26.60 14.69
C LYS A 178 4.20 -26.39 14.80
N VAL A 179 4.84 -25.99 13.70
CA VAL A 179 6.28 -25.71 13.63
C VAL A 179 6.63 -24.55 14.56
N TYR A 180 7.84 -24.56 15.12
CA TYR A 180 8.40 -23.45 15.91
C TYR A 180 7.44 -22.82 16.96
N ASN A 181 6.79 -23.65 17.77
CA ASN A 181 5.90 -23.15 18.81
C ASN A 181 6.69 -22.51 19.97
N VAL A 182 6.67 -21.18 20.05
CA VAL A 182 7.35 -20.38 21.08
C VAL A 182 6.34 -19.99 22.17
N GLY A 183 6.06 -20.90 23.12
CA GLY A 183 5.26 -20.64 24.33
C GLY A 183 3.74 -20.45 24.12
N GLN A 184 3.01 -20.07 25.18
CA GLN A 184 1.57 -19.82 25.13
C GLN A 184 1.26 -18.61 24.22
N GLN A 185 0.93 -18.94 22.97
CA GLN A 185 0.22 -18.17 21.95
C GLN A 185 -0.35 -16.82 22.44
N LEU A 186 0.37 -15.75 22.12
CA LEU A 186 -0.28 -14.50 21.75
C LEU A 186 -1.07 -14.78 20.47
N ASP A 187 -2.39 -14.85 20.58
CA ASP A 187 -3.34 -14.87 19.45
C ASP A 187 -3.02 -13.67 18.53
N GLY A 188 -2.16 -13.89 17.53
CA GLY A 188 -1.58 -12.81 16.75
C GLY A 188 -0.43 -13.21 15.82
N GLY A 189 0.18 -14.40 16.01
CA GLY A 189 1.14 -14.96 15.06
C GLY A 189 2.47 -14.20 15.04
N VAL A 190 3.35 -14.50 15.98
CA VAL A 190 4.73 -13.95 15.99
C VAL A 190 5.46 -14.25 14.68
N ILE A 191 6.34 -13.35 14.26
CA ILE A 191 7.27 -13.59 13.17
C ILE A 191 8.58 -14.05 13.80
N LEU A 192 9.11 -15.19 13.37
CA LEU A 192 10.44 -15.64 13.77
C LEU A 192 11.42 -15.32 12.64
N ARG A 193 12.27 -14.32 12.85
CA ARG A 193 13.36 -14.00 11.93
C ARG A 193 14.54 -14.91 12.24
N THR A 194 15.02 -15.65 11.23
CA THR A 194 16.20 -16.49 11.38
C THR A 194 17.45 -15.60 11.53
N VAL A 195 18.13 -15.70 12.68
CA VAL A 195 19.42 -15.03 12.92
C VAL A 195 20.57 -15.95 12.56
N LYS A 196 20.48 -17.22 12.98
CA LYS A 196 21.49 -18.23 12.69
C LYS A 196 20.89 -19.63 12.66
N ARG A 197 21.38 -20.46 11.73
CA ARG A 197 21.22 -21.92 11.76
C ARG A 197 22.56 -22.59 11.54
N LEU A 198 22.97 -23.41 12.49
CA LEU A 198 24.25 -24.08 12.49
C LEU A 198 24.07 -25.58 12.56
N ASN A 199 24.78 -26.32 11.71
CA ASN A 199 25.04 -27.74 11.97
C ASN A 199 26.40 -27.89 12.62
N CYS A 200 26.51 -28.75 13.61
CA CYS A 200 27.77 -29.08 14.28
C CYS A 200 28.38 -30.28 13.55
N GLY A 201 29.40 -30.03 12.73
CA GLY A 201 29.93 -31.01 11.79
C GLY A 201 30.92 -30.42 10.80
N THR A 202 31.53 -31.30 10.01
CA THR A 202 32.39 -30.89 8.88
C THR A 202 31.59 -30.96 7.58
N GLY A 203 31.76 -29.98 6.69
CA GLY A 203 31.07 -29.99 5.40
C GLY A 203 30.95 -28.61 4.75
N LYS A 204 30.22 -28.57 3.64
CA LYS A 204 29.77 -27.34 2.98
C LYS A 204 28.38 -26.95 3.50
N PRO A 205 27.99 -25.66 3.40
CA PRO A 205 26.61 -25.24 3.64
C PRO A 205 25.63 -26.02 2.76
N LYS A 206 24.46 -26.34 3.32
CA LYS A 206 23.46 -27.23 2.71
C LYS A 206 22.05 -26.77 3.04
N PHE A 207 21.13 -27.03 2.12
CA PHE A 207 19.70 -26.96 2.41
C PHE A 207 19.17 -28.31 2.90
N ASP A 208 18.01 -28.35 3.55
CA ASP A 208 17.39 -29.62 3.97
C ASP A 208 17.22 -30.58 2.79
N ALA A 209 16.95 -30.08 1.58
CA ALA A 209 16.89 -30.90 0.37
C ALA A 209 18.16 -31.73 0.14
N ASP A 210 19.35 -31.18 0.46
CA ASP A 210 20.63 -31.90 0.34
C ASP A 210 20.80 -33.01 1.39
N TYR A 211 19.95 -33.00 2.43
CA TYR A 211 19.85 -34.04 3.44
C TYR A 211 18.68 -35.01 3.20
N ASN A 212 18.04 -34.95 2.03
CA ASN A 212 16.77 -35.64 1.77
C ASN A 212 15.67 -35.29 2.79
N GLY A 213 15.65 -34.04 3.26
CA GLY A 213 14.65 -33.55 4.20
C GLY A 213 13.23 -33.55 3.63
N ASP A 214 12.24 -33.64 4.51
CA ASP A 214 10.83 -33.57 4.12
C ASP A 214 10.47 -32.14 3.67
N ARG A 215 9.61 -32.03 2.64
CA ARG A 215 9.17 -30.74 2.11
C ARG A 215 8.41 -29.91 3.14
N TRP A 216 7.75 -30.54 4.12
CA TRP A 216 7.08 -29.86 5.23
C TRP A 216 8.05 -29.17 6.20
N GLY A 217 9.36 -29.41 6.07
CA GLY A 217 10.42 -28.75 6.86
C GLY A 217 10.82 -27.36 6.37
N GLY A 218 10.34 -26.92 5.20
CA GLY A 218 10.58 -25.57 4.68
C GLY A 218 11.97 -25.35 4.08
N ASP A 219 12.65 -26.44 3.69
CA ASP A 219 13.94 -26.43 2.99
C ASP A 219 14.99 -25.52 3.65
N ARG A 220 15.26 -25.71 4.94
CA ARG A 220 16.10 -24.79 5.75
C ARG A 220 17.56 -24.82 5.31
N PHE A 221 18.21 -23.66 5.38
CA PHE A 221 19.64 -23.54 5.20
C PHE A 221 20.41 -23.79 6.51
N TRP A 222 21.43 -24.64 6.46
CA TRP A 222 22.32 -24.94 7.59
C TRP A 222 23.77 -24.58 7.26
N LYS A 223 24.37 -23.71 8.09
CA LYS A 223 25.79 -23.36 8.00
C LYS A 223 26.62 -24.28 8.88
N PRO A 224 27.63 -25.00 8.36
CA PRO A 224 28.44 -25.90 9.17
C PRO A 224 29.36 -25.11 10.10
N ILE A 225 29.58 -25.66 11.29
CA ILE A 225 30.62 -25.24 12.22
C ILE A 225 31.34 -26.48 12.73
N SER A 226 32.66 -26.46 12.67
CA SER A 226 33.51 -27.61 13.05
C SER A 226 34.17 -27.44 14.42
N THR A 227 34.07 -26.26 15.02
CA THR A 227 34.68 -25.93 16.31
C THR A 227 34.03 -24.67 16.91
N PHE A 228 33.83 -24.64 18.22
CA PHE A 228 33.40 -23.47 18.97
C PHE A 228 34.57 -22.70 19.61
N SER A 229 35.72 -23.36 19.81
CA SER A 229 36.92 -22.78 20.41
C SER A 229 38.15 -23.36 19.73
N GLN A 230 39.08 -22.50 19.28
CA GLN A 230 40.26 -22.77 18.44
C GLN A 230 40.94 -24.16 18.59
N SER A 231 40.27 -25.23 18.15
CA SER A 231 40.74 -26.63 18.09
C SER A 231 40.72 -27.48 19.38
N SER A 232 39.93 -27.12 20.39
CA SER A 232 39.86 -27.87 21.67
C SER A 232 38.66 -28.80 21.80
N ASP A 233 37.74 -28.77 20.84
CA ASP A 233 36.59 -29.66 20.72
C ASP A 233 36.77 -30.65 19.56
N ARG A 234 35.96 -31.71 19.56
CA ARG A 234 36.01 -32.76 18.53
C ARG A 234 34.68 -32.88 17.81
N VAL A 235 34.73 -33.03 16.49
CA VAL A 235 33.57 -33.43 15.70
C VAL A 235 33.48 -34.95 15.69
N ILE A 236 32.28 -35.48 15.96
CA ILE A 236 31.96 -36.91 15.80
C ILE A 236 30.85 -37.08 14.77
N SER A 237 30.84 -38.22 14.11
CA SER A 237 29.80 -38.60 13.15
C SER A 237 29.48 -40.09 13.21
N VAL A 238 28.26 -40.45 12.82
CA VAL A 238 27.79 -41.83 12.79
C VAL A 238 26.97 -42.10 11.52
N GLU A 239 27.00 -43.34 11.04
CA GLU A 239 26.14 -43.80 9.93
C GLU A 239 24.84 -44.43 10.43
N SER A 240 24.69 -44.55 11.75
CA SER A 240 23.52 -45.16 12.37
C SER A 240 22.26 -44.33 12.13
N LYS A 241 21.12 -45.02 12.09
CA LYS A 241 19.81 -44.38 11.95
C LYS A 241 19.47 -43.57 13.20
N ILE A 242 19.02 -42.32 13.03
CA ILE A 242 18.52 -41.47 14.11
C ILE A 242 16.99 -41.57 14.17
N LYS A 243 16.46 -41.98 15.33
CA LYS A 243 15.02 -42.05 15.59
C LYS A 243 14.44 -40.65 15.85
N HIS A 244 13.17 -40.46 15.55
CA HIS A 244 12.43 -39.19 15.68
C HIS A 244 12.99 -38.02 14.83
N ALA A 245 13.92 -38.28 13.92
CA ALA A 245 14.27 -37.34 12.87
C ALA A 245 13.23 -37.40 11.74
N SER A 246 13.10 -36.30 10.99
CA SER A 246 12.14 -36.14 9.89
C SER A 246 10.67 -36.37 10.30
N GLU A 247 10.35 -36.18 11.57
CA GLU A 247 9.00 -36.31 12.12
C GLU A 247 8.34 -34.92 12.37
N PRO A 248 7.00 -34.85 12.40
CA PRO A 248 6.30 -33.60 12.72
C PRO A 248 6.61 -33.12 14.15
N PRO A 249 6.51 -31.80 14.40
CA PRO A 249 6.02 -30.79 13.48
C PRO A 249 7.11 -30.14 12.62
N ASN A 250 8.39 -30.32 12.96
CA ASN A 250 9.46 -29.55 12.32
C ASN A 250 10.19 -30.27 11.20
N PHE A 251 10.07 -31.60 11.08
CA PHE A 251 10.67 -32.38 10.00
C PHE A 251 12.18 -32.13 9.80
N TYR A 252 12.95 -32.06 10.89
CA TYR A 252 14.40 -31.86 10.82
C TYR A 252 15.08 -33.05 10.15
N PRO A 253 15.98 -32.85 9.18
CA PRO A 253 16.59 -33.96 8.46
C PRO A 253 17.44 -34.85 9.38
N GLU A 254 17.41 -36.16 9.13
CA GLU A 254 18.19 -37.15 9.87
C GLU A 254 19.69 -36.86 9.86
N GLY A 255 20.24 -36.49 8.70
CA GLY A 255 21.66 -36.19 8.56
C GLY A 255 22.15 -35.01 9.41
N LEU A 256 21.25 -34.17 9.95
CA LEU A 256 21.59 -33.12 10.90
C LEU A 256 22.02 -33.69 12.26
N TYR A 257 21.43 -34.82 12.67
CA TYR A 257 21.68 -35.46 13.97
C TYR A 257 22.74 -36.57 13.90
N GLN A 258 23.24 -36.87 12.70
CA GLN A 258 24.34 -37.82 12.48
C GLN A 258 25.72 -37.21 12.73
N THR A 259 25.80 -35.90 12.99
CA THR A 259 27.02 -35.20 13.37
C THR A 259 26.82 -34.41 14.65
N ALA A 260 27.89 -34.27 15.44
CA ALA A 260 27.88 -33.45 16.64
C ALA A 260 29.28 -32.91 16.95
N ILE A 261 29.34 -31.80 17.68
CA ILE A 261 30.55 -31.35 18.37
C ILE A 261 30.47 -31.83 19.82
N VAL A 262 31.57 -32.36 20.31
CA VAL A 262 31.75 -32.85 21.68
C VAL A 262 32.96 -32.15 22.31
N GLY A 263 32.86 -31.78 23.58
CA GLY A 263 34.01 -31.29 24.33
C GLY A 263 35.13 -32.33 24.46
N THR A 264 36.27 -31.94 25.01
CA THR A 264 37.40 -32.84 25.27
C THR A 264 37.84 -32.72 26.73
N ASP A 265 38.77 -33.56 27.16
CA ASP A 265 39.27 -33.50 28.55
C ASP A 265 39.99 -32.17 28.87
N SER A 266 40.54 -31.48 27.85
CA SER A 266 41.17 -30.17 28.02
C SER A 266 40.15 -29.03 28.00
N GLN A 267 39.05 -29.17 27.26
CA GLN A 267 37.95 -28.23 27.24
C GLN A 267 36.60 -28.98 27.26
N PRO A 268 36.13 -29.38 28.46
CA PRO A 268 34.91 -30.18 28.60
C PRO A 268 33.64 -29.36 28.29
N GLU A 269 33.73 -28.04 28.53
CA GLU A 269 32.68 -27.05 28.30
C GLU A 269 32.65 -26.58 26.84
N LEU A 270 31.47 -26.60 26.23
CA LEU A 270 31.24 -26.03 24.90
C LEU A 270 30.57 -24.68 25.06
N ALA A 271 31.21 -23.62 24.55
CA ALA A 271 30.70 -22.25 24.61
C ALA A 271 30.67 -21.64 23.21
N TYR A 272 29.49 -21.22 22.76
CA TYR A 272 29.28 -20.57 21.47
C TYR A 272 28.69 -19.18 21.66
N THR A 273 29.29 -18.16 21.03
CA THR A 273 28.82 -16.77 21.13
C THR A 273 28.50 -16.23 19.75
N ILE A 274 27.37 -15.52 19.65
CA ILE A 274 26.93 -14.79 18.45
C ILE A 274 26.64 -13.33 18.77
N GLU A 275 26.81 -12.48 17.77
CA GLU A 275 26.36 -11.10 17.81
C GLU A 275 24.86 -11.01 17.54
N VAL A 276 24.17 -10.22 18.35
CA VAL A 276 22.72 -10.00 18.26
C VAL A 276 22.40 -8.53 18.54
N ASP A 277 21.19 -8.10 18.15
CA ASP A 277 20.74 -6.75 18.40
C ASP A 277 20.22 -6.62 19.86
N PRO A 278 20.56 -5.53 20.58
CA PRO A 278 20.15 -5.36 21.97
C PRO A 278 18.66 -5.03 22.11
N ASN A 279 18.11 -5.30 23.29
CA ASN A 279 16.72 -5.09 23.68
C ASN A 279 15.70 -5.84 22.81
N ARG A 280 16.08 -7.05 22.38
CA ARG A 280 15.24 -7.94 21.57
C ARG A 280 15.02 -9.28 22.28
N ASN A 281 13.95 -9.97 21.87
CA ASN A 281 13.65 -11.32 22.33
C ASN A 281 14.19 -12.33 21.33
N TYR A 282 14.95 -13.30 21.83
CA TYR A 282 15.52 -14.36 21.01
C TYR A 282 15.03 -15.73 21.47
N SER A 283 14.57 -16.54 20.53
CA SER A 283 14.27 -17.95 20.75
C SER A 283 15.45 -18.79 20.31
N VAL A 284 16.01 -19.57 21.25
CA VAL A 284 17.17 -20.43 21.03
C VAL A 284 16.70 -21.87 21.01
N TRP A 285 17.06 -22.59 19.94
CA TRP A 285 16.70 -23.99 19.71
C TRP A 285 17.99 -24.80 19.61
N LEU A 286 18.12 -25.78 20.49
CA LEU A 286 19.32 -26.60 20.66
C LEU A 286 18.98 -28.03 20.30
N HIS A 287 19.71 -28.55 19.33
CA HIS A 287 19.47 -29.87 18.75
C HIS A 287 20.47 -30.87 19.28
N PHE A 288 19.97 -32.04 19.68
CA PHE A 288 20.78 -33.09 20.25
C PHE A 288 20.38 -34.45 19.71
N ALA A 289 21.38 -35.31 19.54
CA ALA A 289 21.25 -36.75 19.57
C ALA A 289 22.49 -37.31 20.27
N GLU A 290 22.31 -38.24 21.22
CA GLU A 290 23.45 -38.92 21.82
C GLU A 290 23.95 -39.99 20.85
N ILE A 291 25.03 -39.65 20.15
CA ILE A 291 25.69 -40.45 19.12
C ILE A 291 27.12 -40.86 19.51
N ASP A 292 27.59 -40.47 20.70
CA ASP A 292 28.92 -40.84 21.18
C ASP A 292 28.92 -42.31 21.62
N PRO A 293 29.71 -43.20 20.98
CA PRO A 293 29.71 -44.62 21.31
C PRO A 293 30.27 -44.93 22.71
N SER A 294 30.97 -43.97 23.34
CA SER A 294 31.42 -44.12 24.73
C SER A 294 30.28 -44.04 25.75
N ILE A 295 29.12 -43.49 25.35
CA ILE A 295 27.93 -43.38 26.18
C ILE A 295 26.98 -44.55 25.87
N SER A 296 26.73 -45.39 26.87
CA SER A 296 25.96 -46.63 26.74
C SER A 296 24.75 -46.71 27.68
N ALA A 297 24.66 -45.83 28.67
CA ALA A 297 23.58 -45.84 29.66
C ALA A 297 23.18 -44.43 30.09
N PHE A 298 21.96 -44.30 30.60
CA PHE A 298 21.45 -43.05 31.17
C PHE A 298 22.31 -42.58 32.36
N GLY A 299 22.42 -41.26 32.51
CA GLY A 299 23.14 -40.61 33.59
C GLY A 299 24.66 -40.68 33.48
N GLN A 300 25.21 -41.13 32.35
CA GLN A 300 26.65 -41.10 32.07
C GLN A 300 27.11 -39.73 31.58
N ARG A 301 26.28 -39.00 30.83
CA ARG A 301 26.50 -37.61 30.42
C ARG A 301 25.37 -36.73 30.94
N VAL A 302 25.70 -35.77 31.79
CA VAL A 302 24.79 -34.78 32.36
C VAL A 302 25.49 -33.43 32.34
N PHE A 303 24.84 -32.42 31.79
CA PHE A 303 25.35 -31.05 31.76
C PHE A 303 24.21 -30.05 32.00
N ASP A 304 24.57 -28.86 32.46
CA ASP A 304 23.65 -27.72 32.45
C ASP A 304 23.81 -26.96 31.13
N ILE A 305 22.74 -26.33 30.67
CA ILE A 305 22.76 -25.43 29.53
C ILE A 305 22.50 -24.03 30.07
N LEU A 306 23.48 -23.15 29.90
CA LEU A 306 23.41 -21.76 30.29
C LEU A 306 23.24 -20.89 29.05
N ILE A 307 22.39 -19.86 29.14
CA ILE A 307 22.26 -18.82 28.13
C ILE A 307 22.59 -17.49 28.79
N ASN A 308 23.63 -16.82 28.30
CA ASN A 308 24.19 -15.60 28.89
C ASN A 308 24.54 -15.72 30.38
N GLY A 309 24.91 -16.92 30.84
CA GLY A 309 25.28 -17.21 32.23
C GLY A 309 24.13 -17.65 33.12
N ASP A 310 22.88 -17.55 32.67
CA ASP A 310 21.71 -18.05 33.40
C ASP A 310 21.42 -19.51 33.01
N ILE A 311 21.15 -20.37 33.98
CA ILE A 311 20.81 -21.78 33.74
C ILE A 311 19.42 -21.85 33.07
N ALA A 312 19.38 -22.17 31.79
CA ALA A 312 18.16 -22.35 31.01
C ALA A 312 17.61 -23.78 31.15
N PHE A 313 18.50 -24.78 31.22
CA PHE A 313 18.14 -26.18 31.44
C PHE A 313 19.12 -26.81 32.42
N GLU A 314 18.59 -27.39 33.48
CA GLU A 314 19.40 -28.00 34.54
C GLU A 314 19.41 -29.53 34.42
N ASN A 315 20.56 -30.14 34.69
CA ASN A 315 20.76 -31.60 34.76
C ASN A 315 20.30 -32.33 33.48
N VAL A 316 20.67 -31.78 32.33
CA VAL A 316 20.30 -32.29 31.01
C VAL A 316 21.03 -33.60 30.72
N ASP A 317 20.27 -34.67 30.55
CA ASP A 317 20.72 -35.97 30.06
C ASP A 317 19.98 -36.27 28.76
N ILE A 318 20.66 -36.12 27.63
CA ILE A 318 20.06 -36.25 26.29
C ILE A 318 19.46 -37.64 26.09
N ALA A 319 20.18 -38.71 26.45
CA ALA A 319 19.71 -40.08 26.26
C ALA A 319 18.45 -40.38 27.09
N LYS A 320 18.37 -39.80 28.30
CA LYS A 320 17.17 -39.92 29.15
C LYS A 320 15.99 -39.11 28.61
N ILE A 321 16.22 -37.85 28.20
CA ILE A 321 15.16 -36.95 27.71
C ILE A 321 14.59 -37.46 26.38
N SER A 322 15.44 -37.93 25.48
CA SER A 322 15.03 -38.45 24.17
C SER A 322 14.43 -39.87 24.25
N GLY A 323 14.65 -40.59 25.36
CA GLY A 323 14.18 -41.96 25.56
C GLY A 323 15.09 -43.04 24.96
N GLY A 324 16.32 -42.69 24.56
CA GLY A 324 17.33 -43.64 24.10
C GLY A 324 18.55 -43.00 23.41
N LEU A 325 19.54 -43.82 23.11
CA LEU A 325 20.67 -43.44 22.25
C LEU A 325 20.19 -43.34 20.79
N TYR A 326 20.85 -42.48 20.00
CA TYR A 326 20.49 -42.24 18.58
C TYR A 326 19.02 -41.80 18.40
N VAL A 327 18.50 -40.99 19.32
CA VAL A 327 17.16 -40.39 19.23
C VAL A 327 17.32 -38.87 19.24
N ALA A 328 16.75 -38.22 18.23
CA ALA A 328 16.76 -36.77 18.10
C ALA A 328 15.87 -36.11 19.16
N VAL A 329 16.34 -35.02 19.75
CA VAL A 329 15.57 -34.16 20.64
C VAL A 329 15.96 -32.70 20.44
N VAL A 330 15.00 -31.81 20.64
CA VAL A 330 15.21 -30.36 20.55
C VAL A 330 14.75 -29.72 21.85
N LEU A 331 15.63 -28.92 22.45
CA LEU A 331 15.33 -28.08 23.59
C LEU A 331 15.24 -26.63 23.14
N ASN A 332 14.21 -25.91 23.55
CA ASN A 332 14.06 -24.51 23.18
C ASN A 332 13.69 -23.63 24.38
N THR A 333 14.16 -22.38 24.34
CA THR A 333 13.83 -21.36 25.32
C THR A 333 13.80 -20.00 24.65
N THR A 334 13.18 -19.02 25.30
CA THR A 334 13.14 -17.63 24.83
C THR A 334 13.72 -16.72 25.89
N VAL A 335 14.65 -15.87 25.48
CA VAL A 335 15.40 -14.98 26.36
C VAL A 335 15.37 -13.56 25.81
N THR A 336 15.25 -12.58 26.71
CA THR A 336 15.43 -11.17 26.35
C THR A 336 16.90 -10.80 26.49
N ILE A 337 17.49 -10.28 25.42
CA ILE A 337 18.92 -9.92 25.39
C ILE A 337 19.04 -8.40 25.39
N ASN A 338 19.61 -7.85 26.46
CA ASN A 338 19.91 -6.40 26.56
C ASN A 338 21.30 -6.04 26.01
N GLY A 339 22.21 -7.02 25.95
CA GLY A 339 23.56 -6.87 25.40
C GLY A 339 23.61 -7.02 23.88
N ARG A 340 24.82 -7.05 23.32
CA ARG A 340 25.05 -7.27 21.87
C ARG A 340 25.44 -8.71 21.53
N THR A 341 25.44 -9.59 22.52
CA THR A 341 25.90 -10.96 22.37
C THR A 341 24.94 -11.94 23.02
N LEU A 342 24.77 -13.09 22.39
CA LEU A 342 24.09 -14.25 22.92
C LEU A 342 25.12 -15.38 22.99
N THR A 343 25.36 -15.87 24.20
CA THR A 343 26.30 -16.95 24.50
C THR A 343 25.54 -18.15 25.02
N VAL A 344 25.74 -19.31 24.37
CA VAL A 344 25.22 -20.61 24.79
C VAL A 344 26.39 -21.42 25.35
N VAL A 345 26.23 -21.93 26.57
CA VAL A 345 27.24 -22.73 27.25
C VAL A 345 26.65 -24.08 27.67
N LEU A 346 27.32 -25.17 27.32
CA LEU A 346 27.02 -26.51 27.82
C LEU A 346 28.08 -26.87 28.87
N GLN A 347 27.68 -26.81 30.14
CA GLN A 347 28.56 -26.98 31.28
C GLN A 347 28.43 -28.39 31.88
N PRO A 348 29.42 -29.28 31.76
CA PRO A 348 29.34 -30.64 32.28
C PRO A 348 29.21 -30.71 33.80
N LYS A 349 28.28 -31.53 34.28
CA LYS A 349 28.12 -31.90 35.70
C LYS A 349 28.59 -33.31 35.99
N LYS A 350 28.28 -34.25 35.08
CA LYS A 350 28.62 -35.67 35.20
C LYS A 350 28.93 -36.23 33.82
N GLY A 351 29.98 -37.03 33.72
CA GLY A 351 30.56 -37.35 32.41
C GLY A 351 31.44 -36.20 31.91
N ALA A 352 32.38 -36.52 31.04
CA ALA A 352 33.51 -35.63 30.80
C ALA A 352 33.21 -34.46 29.84
N HIS A 353 32.18 -34.53 28.98
CA HIS A 353 32.04 -33.54 27.88
C HIS A 353 30.60 -33.11 27.59
N GLY A 354 30.38 -31.88 27.12
CA GLY A 354 29.14 -31.48 26.45
C GLY A 354 29.04 -32.08 25.05
N ILE A 355 27.83 -32.19 24.49
CA ILE A 355 27.56 -32.62 23.11
C ILE A 355 26.44 -31.77 22.49
N ILE A 356 26.56 -31.40 21.22
CA ILE A 356 25.49 -30.71 20.49
C ILE A 356 25.54 -31.01 18.99
N SER A 357 24.37 -31.18 18.36
CA SER A 357 24.23 -31.50 16.93
C SER A 357 23.98 -30.27 16.07
N ALA A 358 23.19 -29.30 16.56
CA ALA A 358 22.86 -28.08 15.82
C ALA A 358 22.31 -26.98 16.74
N ILE A 359 22.34 -25.75 16.25
CA ILE A 359 21.82 -24.55 16.94
C ILE A 359 20.98 -23.74 15.95
N GLU A 360 19.76 -23.38 16.32
CA GLU A 360 18.99 -22.32 15.65
C GLU A 360 18.75 -21.16 16.62
N VAL A 361 18.88 -19.95 16.11
CA VAL A 361 18.55 -18.73 16.85
C VAL A 361 17.63 -17.89 15.99
N PHE A 362 16.49 -17.53 16.59
CA PHE A 362 15.48 -16.67 15.98
C PHE A 362 15.31 -15.39 16.79
N GLU A 363 15.14 -14.25 16.13
CA GLU A 363 14.53 -13.08 16.77
C GLU A 363 13.02 -13.25 16.75
N VAL A 364 12.38 -13.06 17.90
CA VAL A 364 10.92 -13.06 18.05
C VAL A 364 10.42 -11.64 17.79
N VAL A 365 9.88 -11.43 16.59
CA VAL A 365 9.36 -10.15 16.11
C VAL A 365 7.83 -10.14 16.28
N ILE A 366 7.32 -9.12 16.96
CA ILE A 366 5.87 -8.89 17.08
C ILE A 366 5.42 -8.20 15.79
N PRO A 367 4.45 -8.77 15.04
CA PRO A 367 3.94 -8.14 13.84
C PRO A 367 3.35 -6.76 14.14
N GLU A 368 3.66 -5.79 13.27
CA GLU A 368 3.01 -4.49 13.33
C GLU A 368 1.53 -4.61 12.90
N SER A 369 0.68 -3.81 13.55
CA SER A 369 -0.75 -3.79 13.22
C SER A 369 -0.95 -3.09 11.89
N LYS A 370 -1.39 -3.78 10.84
CA LYS A 370 -1.64 -3.17 9.51
C LYS A 370 -2.59 -1.95 9.56
N THR A 371 -2.50 -1.08 8.56
CA THR A 371 -3.45 0.03 8.35
C THR A 371 -4.84 -0.49 8.04
N LEU A 372 -5.86 0.26 8.41
CA LEU A 372 -7.26 -0.08 8.15
C LEU A 372 -7.49 -0.32 6.65
N ALA A 373 -7.84 -1.56 6.28
CA ALA A 373 -7.87 -2.00 4.89
C ALA A 373 -8.82 -1.18 3.98
N GLU A 374 -9.90 -0.62 4.54
CA GLU A 374 -10.78 0.28 3.78
C GLU A 374 -10.09 1.59 3.38
N GLU A 375 -9.25 2.14 4.27
CA GLU A 375 -8.51 3.38 4.01
C GLU A 375 -7.36 3.14 3.04
N VAL A 376 -6.66 2.00 3.14
CA VAL A 376 -5.65 1.59 2.15
C VAL A 376 -6.25 1.53 0.74
N ARG A 377 -7.42 0.92 0.58
CA ARG A 377 -8.12 0.85 -0.73
C ARG A 377 -8.55 2.22 -1.24
N ALA A 378 -9.01 3.09 -0.35
CA ALA A 378 -9.39 4.45 -0.69
C ALA A 378 -8.17 5.24 -1.18
N LEU A 379 -7.03 5.10 -0.50
CA LEU A 379 -5.79 5.77 -0.85
C LEU A 379 -5.20 5.24 -2.18
N GLN A 380 -5.30 3.94 -2.45
CA GLN A 380 -4.96 3.36 -3.76
C GLN A 380 -5.86 3.87 -4.89
N THR A 381 -7.15 4.09 -4.62
CA THR A 381 -8.08 4.68 -5.59
C THR A 381 -7.70 6.14 -5.87
N LEU A 382 -7.36 6.88 -4.82
CA LEU A 382 -6.88 8.26 -4.93
C LEU A 382 -5.56 8.34 -5.71
N LYS A 383 -4.61 7.43 -5.44
CA LYS A 383 -3.35 7.29 -6.19
C LYS A 383 -3.59 7.23 -7.70
N LYS A 384 -4.55 6.39 -8.11
CA LYS A 384 -4.92 6.23 -9.52
C LYS A 384 -5.61 7.48 -10.07
N ALA A 385 -6.52 8.08 -9.32
CA ALA A 385 -7.28 9.25 -9.75
C ALA A 385 -6.42 10.51 -9.92
N LEU A 386 -5.42 10.70 -9.06
CA LEU A 386 -4.47 11.82 -9.10
C LEU A 386 -3.28 11.58 -10.04
N GLY A 387 -3.15 10.36 -10.59
CA GLY A 387 -2.01 9.98 -11.42
C GLY A 387 -0.68 10.15 -10.69
N LEU A 388 -0.63 9.76 -9.40
CA LEU A 388 0.57 9.95 -8.57
C LEU A 388 1.79 9.31 -9.25
N PRO A 389 2.91 10.04 -9.39
CA PRO A 389 4.11 9.48 -9.98
C PRO A 389 4.69 8.38 -9.11
N LEU A 390 5.28 7.35 -9.73
CA LEU A 390 5.85 6.19 -9.02
C LEU A 390 6.88 6.60 -7.95
N ARG A 391 7.63 7.69 -8.20
CA ARG A 391 8.62 8.25 -7.27
C ARG A 391 8.10 8.54 -5.85
N LEU A 392 6.79 8.71 -5.66
CA LEU A 392 6.22 8.93 -4.32
C LEU A 392 6.19 7.66 -3.46
N GLY A 393 6.49 6.48 -4.02
CA GLY A 393 6.66 5.28 -3.20
C GLY A 393 5.39 4.77 -2.53
N TRP A 394 4.19 5.12 -3.01
CA TRP A 394 2.93 4.64 -2.44
C TRP A 394 2.66 3.16 -2.78
N ASN A 395 3.50 2.25 -2.29
CA ASN A 395 3.43 0.81 -2.49
C ASN A 395 3.49 0.11 -1.12
N GLY A 396 2.70 -0.94 -0.92
CA GLY A 396 2.62 -1.64 0.36
C GLY A 396 1.54 -1.10 1.29
N ASP A 397 1.79 -1.14 2.60
CA ASP A 397 0.92 -0.56 3.62
C ASP A 397 1.35 0.91 3.90
N PRO A 398 0.41 1.88 3.99
CA PRO A 398 0.77 3.29 4.13
C PRO A 398 1.45 3.67 5.44
N CYS A 399 1.17 2.95 6.53
CA CYS A 399 1.62 3.34 7.87
C CYS A 399 2.64 2.37 8.48
N VAL A 400 2.82 1.19 7.88
CA VAL A 400 3.77 0.19 8.37
C VAL A 400 4.66 -0.38 7.26
N PRO A 401 5.95 -0.64 7.51
CA PRO A 401 6.61 -0.51 8.82
C PRO A 401 6.78 0.97 9.22
N GLN A 402 6.71 1.28 10.51
CA GLN A 402 6.77 2.67 11.00
C GLN A 402 8.06 3.42 10.64
N GLN A 403 9.11 2.68 10.29
CA GLN A 403 10.38 3.23 9.80
C GLN A 403 10.27 3.76 8.37
N HIS A 404 9.29 3.28 7.59
CA HIS A 404 9.09 3.62 6.17
C HIS A 404 7.61 3.93 5.87
N PRO A 405 7.01 4.94 6.53
CA PRO A 405 5.64 5.38 6.19
C PRO A 405 5.62 6.03 4.80
N TRP A 406 4.46 5.99 4.14
CA TRP A 406 4.32 6.63 2.84
C TRP A 406 4.53 8.14 2.90
N SER A 407 5.36 8.64 2.00
CA SER A 407 5.56 10.07 1.79
C SER A 407 4.25 10.80 1.50
N GLY A 408 3.86 11.74 2.37
CA GLY A 408 2.65 12.55 2.23
C GLY A 408 1.37 11.92 2.77
N ALA A 409 1.46 10.77 3.46
CA ALA A 409 0.38 10.23 4.28
C ALA A 409 0.77 10.29 5.75
N ASP A 410 -0.04 11.00 6.55
CA ASP A 410 0.09 11.01 8.00
C ASP A 410 -0.76 9.88 8.59
N CYS A 411 -0.23 9.25 9.64
CA CYS A 411 -0.80 8.06 10.25
C CYS A 411 -0.94 8.21 11.76
N GLN A 412 -2.09 7.77 12.27
CA GLN A 412 -2.40 7.71 13.69
C GLN A 412 -2.79 6.29 14.11
N PHE A 413 -2.32 5.83 15.27
CA PHE A 413 -2.72 4.53 15.81
C PHE A 413 -4.04 4.67 16.57
N ASP A 414 -5.10 4.04 16.04
CA ASP A 414 -6.39 3.96 16.72
C ASP A 414 -6.39 2.79 17.71
N ARG A 415 -6.34 3.14 19.01
CA ARG A 415 -6.37 2.17 20.11
C ARG A 415 -7.68 1.40 20.19
N THR A 416 -8.78 1.92 19.65
CA THR A 416 -10.09 1.25 19.74
C THR A 416 -10.20 0.11 18.75
N SER A 417 -9.76 0.30 17.50
CA SER A 417 -9.67 -0.76 16.50
C SER A 417 -8.37 -1.56 16.54
N SER A 418 -7.35 -1.08 17.27
CA SER A 418 -5.98 -1.61 17.23
C SER A 418 -5.41 -1.68 15.80
N LYS A 419 -5.61 -0.59 15.05
CA LYS A 419 -5.16 -0.42 13.66
C LYS A 419 -4.56 0.96 13.45
N TRP A 420 -3.65 1.07 12.50
CA TRP A 420 -3.30 2.39 11.95
C TRP A 420 -4.43 2.92 11.07
N VAL A 421 -4.65 4.22 11.15
CA VAL A 421 -5.58 4.98 10.31
C VAL A 421 -4.85 6.16 9.71
N ILE A 422 -5.34 6.65 8.57
CA ILE A 422 -4.78 7.78 7.85
C ILE A 422 -5.51 9.04 8.31
N ASP A 423 -4.80 9.92 9.01
CA ASP A 423 -5.34 11.17 9.56
C ASP A 423 -4.89 12.42 8.79
N GLY A 424 -3.91 12.30 7.89
CA GLY A 424 -3.49 13.40 7.05
C GLY A 424 -3.05 12.99 5.64
N LEU A 425 -3.36 13.87 4.68
CA LEU A 425 -2.79 13.89 3.33
C LEU A 425 -2.09 15.24 3.14
N SER A 426 -0.99 15.44 3.85
CA SER A 426 -0.34 16.73 3.97
C SER A 426 1.14 16.62 4.30
N LEU A 427 1.82 17.77 4.33
CA LEU A 427 3.14 17.89 4.94
C LEU A 427 3.03 17.63 6.45
N LYS A 428 3.73 16.60 6.96
CA LYS A 428 3.86 16.33 8.39
C LYS A 428 4.27 17.61 9.12
N THR A 429 3.37 18.20 9.90
CA THR A 429 3.68 19.39 10.69
C THR A 429 4.10 18.95 12.08
N LEU A 430 5.35 19.29 12.45
CA LEU A 430 5.98 19.33 13.79
C LEU A 430 6.80 18.10 14.27
N ILE A 431 8.13 18.30 14.33
CA ILE A 431 9.11 17.95 15.41
C ILE A 431 10.43 17.27 15.00
N ASP A 432 10.61 16.68 13.81
CA ASP A 432 11.91 16.07 13.46
C ASP A 432 12.73 16.87 12.44
N ILE A 433 14.02 17.05 12.77
CA ILE A 433 15.04 17.88 12.13
C ILE A 433 15.61 17.18 10.87
N THR A 434 14.77 16.56 10.03
CA THR A 434 15.21 15.93 8.78
C THR A 434 14.76 16.77 7.57
N PRO A 435 15.68 17.12 6.64
CA PRO A 435 15.34 17.88 5.45
C PRO A 435 14.90 16.93 4.33
N GLU A 436 13.67 16.42 4.38
CA GLU A 436 13.05 15.78 3.20
C GLU A 436 11.62 16.34 3.05
N PRO A 437 11.35 17.19 2.03
CA PRO A 437 10.05 17.79 1.81
C PRO A 437 9.16 16.80 1.08
N CYS A 438 8.14 16.25 1.75
CA CYS A 438 7.25 15.25 1.13
C CYS A 438 5.78 15.50 1.46
N GLY A 439 5.29 16.73 1.24
CA GLY A 439 3.86 17.01 1.12
C GLY A 439 3.33 16.67 -0.28
N LEU A 440 2.01 16.53 -0.42
CA LEU A 440 1.36 16.37 -1.74
C LEU A 440 1.12 17.71 -2.45
N ASP A 441 1.42 18.83 -1.81
CA ASP A 441 1.37 20.17 -2.39
C ASP A 441 2.52 20.41 -3.37
N ASN A 442 2.26 21.21 -4.40
CA ASN A 442 3.25 21.61 -5.41
C ASN A 442 3.96 20.45 -6.13
N GLN A 443 3.34 19.27 -6.20
CA GLN A 443 3.92 18.08 -6.84
C GLN A 443 3.59 17.96 -8.33
N GLY A 444 2.87 18.94 -8.90
CA GLY A 444 2.39 18.89 -10.28
C GLY A 444 1.34 17.79 -10.50
N LEU A 445 0.60 17.43 -9.44
CA LEU A 445 -0.45 16.41 -9.50
C LEU A 445 -1.54 16.81 -10.50
N LYS A 446 -2.11 15.82 -11.16
CA LYS A 446 -3.14 15.96 -12.20
C LYS A 446 -4.36 15.14 -11.82
N GLY A 447 -5.32 15.02 -12.74
CA GLY A 447 -6.51 14.20 -12.53
C GLY A 447 -7.54 14.89 -11.65
N PHE A 448 -8.26 14.13 -10.82
CA PHE A 448 -9.42 14.63 -10.07
C PHE A 448 -9.52 13.96 -8.69
N LEU A 449 -10.31 14.58 -7.81
CA LEU A 449 -10.57 14.05 -6.47
C LEU A 449 -11.71 13.02 -6.51
N ALA A 450 -11.38 11.74 -6.34
CA ALA A 450 -12.35 10.65 -6.35
C ALA A 450 -13.27 10.68 -5.10
N SER A 451 -14.53 10.27 -5.24
CA SER A 451 -15.50 10.25 -4.13
C SER A 451 -15.12 9.27 -3.02
N ASP A 452 -14.33 8.23 -3.33
CA ASP A 452 -13.77 7.27 -2.38
C ASP A 452 -12.93 7.92 -1.27
N ILE A 453 -12.49 9.18 -1.43
CA ILE A 453 -11.84 9.93 -0.34
C ILE A 453 -12.67 9.96 0.94
N SER A 454 -14.00 9.87 0.83
CA SER A 454 -14.93 9.75 1.97
C SER A 454 -14.77 8.49 2.83
N ARG A 455 -14.05 7.48 2.34
CA ARG A 455 -13.71 6.29 3.11
C ARG A 455 -12.53 6.50 4.06
N LEU A 456 -11.74 7.56 3.87
CA LEU A 456 -10.69 7.98 4.79
C LEU A 456 -11.34 8.75 5.95
N ARG A 457 -12.05 8.01 6.82
CA ARG A 457 -12.97 8.59 7.82
C ARG A 457 -12.25 9.32 8.95
N HIS A 458 -10.96 9.07 9.11
CA HIS A 458 -10.13 9.65 10.16
C HIS A 458 -9.35 10.88 9.70
N LEU A 459 -9.46 11.29 8.43
CA LEU A 459 -8.75 12.46 7.92
C LEU A 459 -9.11 13.73 8.70
N GLN A 460 -8.07 14.41 9.16
CA GLN A 460 -8.09 15.70 9.83
C GLN A 460 -7.48 16.78 8.91
N SER A 461 -6.49 16.42 8.11
CA SER A 461 -5.79 17.37 7.23
C SER A 461 -5.71 16.87 5.80
N ILE A 462 -6.10 17.71 4.84
CA ILE A 462 -5.85 17.49 3.41
C ILE A 462 -5.22 18.76 2.85
N ASN A 463 -4.00 18.65 2.33
CA ASN A 463 -3.34 19.71 1.58
C ASN A 463 -2.91 19.18 0.20
N LEU A 464 -3.63 19.61 -0.84
CA LEU A 464 -3.34 19.30 -2.24
C LEU A 464 -3.08 20.59 -3.04
N SER A 465 -2.69 21.68 -2.36
CA SER A 465 -2.53 23.00 -2.97
C SER A 465 -1.41 23.06 -4.02
N GLY A 466 -1.50 24.01 -4.94
CA GLY A 466 -0.44 24.27 -5.92
C GLY A 466 -0.26 23.15 -6.95
N ASN A 467 -1.33 22.45 -7.31
CA ASN A 467 -1.32 21.36 -8.28
C ASN A 467 -2.17 21.71 -9.52
N THR A 468 -2.40 20.73 -10.40
CA THR A 468 -3.23 20.87 -11.60
C THR A 468 -4.45 19.94 -11.57
N ILE A 469 -4.97 19.68 -10.37
CA ILE A 469 -6.13 18.82 -10.15
C ILE A 469 -7.38 19.55 -10.64
N HIS A 470 -8.21 18.86 -11.41
CA HIS A 470 -9.39 19.41 -12.06
C HIS A 470 -10.66 18.60 -11.71
N GLY A 471 -11.80 19.06 -12.22
CA GLY A 471 -13.11 18.48 -11.94
C GLY A 471 -13.79 19.11 -10.73
N ALA A 472 -14.95 18.57 -10.37
CA ALA A 472 -15.73 19.08 -9.24
C ALA A 472 -15.17 18.59 -7.91
N ILE A 473 -15.29 19.42 -6.87
CA ILE A 473 -15.05 18.99 -5.49
C ILE A 473 -16.16 17.97 -5.14
N PRO A 474 -15.82 16.72 -4.79
CA PRO A 474 -16.81 15.69 -4.50
C PRO A 474 -17.60 16.04 -3.24
N SER A 475 -18.93 15.98 -3.31
CA SER A 475 -19.80 16.24 -2.15
C SER A 475 -19.57 15.26 -1.00
N SER A 476 -19.02 14.08 -1.29
CA SER A 476 -18.68 13.07 -0.29
C SER A 476 -17.57 13.51 0.68
N LEU A 477 -16.77 14.53 0.36
CA LEU A 477 -15.85 15.13 1.35
C LEU A 477 -16.58 15.64 2.60
N GLY A 478 -17.83 16.09 2.44
CA GLY A 478 -18.66 16.55 3.56
C GLY A 478 -19.05 15.47 4.57
N THR A 479 -18.74 14.19 4.32
CA THR A 479 -19.00 13.10 5.27
C THR A 479 -17.83 12.85 6.23
N ILE A 480 -16.65 13.45 5.98
CA ILE A 480 -15.45 13.27 6.80
C ILE A 480 -15.50 14.26 7.96
N THR A 481 -16.29 13.96 8.98
CA THR A 481 -16.59 14.90 10.08
C THR A 481 -15.39 15.28 10.95
N SER A 482 -14.30 14.51 10.87
CA SER A 482 -13.02 14.79 11.53
C SER A 482 -12.19 15.88 10.84
N LEU A 483 -12.53 16.28 9.61
CA LEU A 483 -11.70 17.18 8.81
C LEU A 483 -11.61 18.57 9.44
N GLU A 484 -10.37 19.01 9.72
CA GLU A 484 -10.03 20.30 10.31
C GLU A 484 -9.40 21.25 9.28
N VAL A 485 -8.59 20.71 8.36
CA VAL A 485 -7.89 21.48 7.33
C VAL A 485 -8.19 20.90 5.96
N LEU A 486 -8.71 21.74 5.06
CA LEU A 486 -8.87 21.44 3.65
C LEU A 486 -8.25 22.55 2.80
N ASP A 487 -7.09 22.29 2.23
CA ASP A 487 -6.42 23.18 1.28
C ASP A 487 -6.42 22.57 -0.13
N LEU A 488 -7.22 23.16 -1.01
CA LEU A 488 -7.33 22.84 -2.43
C LEU A 488 -6.97 24.07 -3.29
N SER A 489 -6.30 25.07 -2.70
CA SER A 489 -5.96 26.31 -3.39
C SER A 489 -5.01 26.10 -4.57
N TYR A 490 -5.02 27.03 -5.51
CA TYR A 490 -4.14 27.02 -6.69
C TYR A 490 -4.19 25.69 -7.45
N ASN A 491 -5.39 25.31 -7.86
CA ASN A 491 -5.66 24.12 -8.66
C ASN A 491 -6.58 24.49 -9.85
N SER A 492 -7.19 23.49 -10.48
CA SER A 492 -8.13 23.68 -11.59
C SER A 492 -9.53 23.11 -11.27
N PHE A 493 -9.92 23.09 -9.99
CA PHE A 493 -11.26 22.65 -9.58
C PHE A 493 -12.33 23.55 -10.19
N ASN A 494 -13.44 22.96 -10.63
CA ASN A 494 -14.55 23.64 -11.28
C ASN A 494 -15.91 23.22 -10.69
N GLY A 495 -17.01 23.78 -11.22
CA GLY A 495 -18.33 23.55 -10.66
C GLY A 495 -18.57 24.34 -9.37
N SER A 496 -19.61 23.98 -8.63
CA SER A 496 -20.00 24.66 -7.39
C SER A 496 -19.33 24.06 -6.16
N ILE A 497 -19.16 24.88 -5.12
CA ILE A 497 -18.76 24.39 -3.79
C ILE A 497 -19.91 23.53 -3.23
N PRO A 498 -19.69 22.26 -2.86
CA PRO A 498 -20.75 21.40 -2.33
C PRO A 498 -21.30 21.92 -0.99
N ASP A 499 -22.62 21.95 -0.84
CA ASP A 499 -23.29 22.35 0.41
C ASP A 499 -22.89 21.45 1.60
N SER A 500 -22.51 20.20 1.33
CA SER A 500 -22.07 19.23 2.34
C SER A 500 -20.80 19.68 3.08
N LEU A 501 -19.93 20.49 2.49
CA LEU A 501 -18.79 21.07 3.20
C LEU A 501 -19.22 21.98 4.37
N GLY A 502 -20.41 22.57 4.27
CA GLY A 502 -21.01 23.32 5.37
C GLY A 502 -21.39 22.48 6.59
N GLN A 503 -21.42 21.14 6.46
CA GLN A 503 -21.76 20.21 7.55
C GLN A 503 -20.54 19.83 8.41
N LEU A 504 -19.32 20.14 7.96
CA LEU A 504 -18.07 19.76 8.61
C LEU A 504 -17.76 20.64 9.82
N LYS A 505 -18.36 20.34 10.98
CA LYS A 505 -18.27 21.17 12.20
C LYS A 505 -16.85 21.37 12.74
N SER A 506 -15.94 20.44 12.47
CA SER A 506 -14.53 20.50 12.92
C SER A 506 -13.64 21.33 11.98
N LEU A 507 -14.11 21.68 10.78
CA LEU A 507 -13.30 22.37 9.76
C LEU A 507 -12.91 23.77 10.22
N GLN A 508 -11.62 24.02 10.41
CA GLN A 508 -11.05 25.29 10.86
C GLN A 508 -10.46 26.08 9.68
N THR A 509 -9.88 25.38 8.71
CA THR A 509 -9.24 25.99 7.53
C THR A 509 -9.84 25.43 6.25
N LEU A 510 -10.31 26.31 5.36
CA LEU A 510 -10.82 25.96 4.04
C LEU A 510 -10.26 26.91 3.00
N ASN A 511 -9.25 26.49 2.25
CA ASN A 511 -8.64 27.28 1.19
C ASN A 511 -9.05 26.72 -0.17
N LEU A 512 -9.86 27.48 -0.90
CA LEU A 512 -10.32 27.16 -2.25
C LEU A 512 -9.89 28.21 -3.28
N ASN A 513 -9.06 29.18 -2.88
CA ASN A 513 -8.68 30.30 -3.74
C ASN A 513 -7.85 29.85 -4.95
N GLY A 514 -7.93 30.61 -6.04
CA GLY A 514 -7.15 30.33 -7.26
C GLY A 514 -7.61 29.05 -7.97
N ASN A 515 -8.92 28.89 -8.15
CA ASN A 515 -9.56 27.78 -8.88
C ASN A 515 -10.57 28.34 -9.91
N PHE A 516 -11.30 27.45 -10.60
CA PHE A 516 -12.36 27.78 -11.55
C PHE A 516 -13.76 27.51 -10.99
N LEU A 517 -13.96 27.70 -9.69
CA LEU A 517 -15.24 27.45 -9.03
C LEU A 517 -16.28 28.52 -9.41
N VAL A 518 -17.54 28.11 -9.49
CA VAL A 518 -18.66 28.95 -9.93
C VAL A 518 -19.88 28.81 -9.02
N GLY A 519 -20.76 29.81 -9.02
CA GLY A 519 -22.03 29.79 -8.31
C GLY A 519 -21.98 30.40 -6.91
N LYS A 520 -23.06 30.23 -6.16
CA LYS A 520 -23.21 30.84 -4.83
C LYS A 520 -22.40 30.06 -3.79
N VAL A 521 -21.66 30.75 -2.94
CA VAL A 521 -21.01 30.12 -1.77
C VAL A 521 -22.09 29.63 -0.78
N PRO A 522 -22.07 28.36 -0.34
CA PRO A 522 -23.05 27.81 0.60
C PRO A 522 -23.20 28.66 1.86
N VAL A 523 -24.44 28.95 2.24
CA VAL A 523 -24.76 29.82 3.40
C VAL A 523 -24.17 29.27 4.70
N ALA A 524 -24.16 27.94 4.84
CA ALA A 524 -23.57 27.25 5.99
C ALA A 524 -22.06 27.53 6.14
N LEU A 525 -21.32 27.76 5.04
CA LEU A 525 -19.91 28.15 5.09
C LEU A 525 -19.75 29.65 5.40
N GLY A 526 -20.61 30.49 4.80
CA GLY A 526 -20.59 31.94 5.03
C GLY A 526 -20.84 32.33 6.49
N GLY A 527 -21.70 31.60 7.21
CA GLY A 527 -21.95 31.83 8.63
C GLY A 527 -20.78 31.48 9.56
N ARG A 528 -19.87 30.59 9.14
CA ARG A 528 -18.74 30.12 9.96
C ARG A 528 -17.53 31.05 9.96
N LEU A 529 -17.46 31.99 9.02
CA LEU A 529 -16.46 33.05 8.95
C LEU A 529 -16.39 33.91 10.24
N LEU A 530 -17.44 33.87 11.07
CA LEU A 530 -17.54 34.63 12.32
C LEU A 530 -17.01 33.87 13.55
N HIS A 531 -16.63 32.59 13.42
CA HIS A 531 -16.31 31.70 14.55
C HIS A 531 -14.87 31.15 14.55
N ARG A 532 -13.87 32.01 14.27
CA ARG A 532 -12.42 31.66 14.25
C ARG A 532 -12.00 30.65 13.16
N ALA A 533 -12.85 30.38 12.18
CA ALA A 533 -12.48 29.59 11.00
C ALA A 533 -11.88 30.49 9.91
N SER A 534 -10.80 30.04 9.27
CA SER A 534 -10.11 30.74 8.18
C SER A 534 -10.52 30.15 6.84
N PHE A 535 -11.52 30.75 6.18
CA PHE A 535 -11.97 30.30 4.86
C PHE A 535 -11.63 31.31 3.77
N ASN A 536 -10.95 30.84 2.72
CA ASN A 536 -10.52 31.65 1.59
C ASN A 536 -11.15 31.16 0.28
N PHE A 537 -11.90 32.05 -0.37
CA PHE A 537 -12.59 31.81 -1.64
C PHE A 537 -12.16 32.77 -2.76
N THR A 538 -11.10 33.57 -2.55
CA THR A 538 -10.66 34.59 -3.53
C THR A 538 -10.22 33.95 -4.84
N ASP A 539 -10.03 34.77 -5.88
CA ASP A 539 -9.44 34.33 -7.15
C ASP A 539 -10.23 33.18 -7.83
N ASN A 540 -11.55 33.17 -7.62
CA ASN A 540 -12.51 32.34 -8.33
C ASN A 540 -13.55 33.25 -9.00
N ALA A 541 -13.36 33.56 -10.29
CA ALA A 541 -14.15 34.60 -10.98
C ALA A 541 -15.67 34.31 -11.03
N GLY A 542 -16.09 33.06 -10.88
CA GLY A 542 -17.49 32.66 -10.93
C GLY A 542 -18.20 32.56 -9.60
N LEU A 543 -17.51 32.73 -8.46
CA LEU A 543 -18.12 32.64 -7.13
C LEU A 543 -18.81 33.95 -6.72
N CYS A 544 -19.90 33.84 -5.97
CA CYS A 544 -20.69 34.99 -5.51
C CYS A 544 -21.40 34.73 -4.16
N GLY A 545 -21.89 35.79 -3.51
CA GLY A 545 -22.90 35.68 -2.45
C GLY A 545 -22.44 35.78 -0.99
N ILE A 546 -21.16 36.03 -0.71
CA ILE A 546 -20.63 36.36 0.62
C ILE A 546 -19.85 37.68 0.60
N PRO A 547 -19.68 38.38 1.75
CA PRO A 547 -18.88 39.60 1.80
C PRO A 547 -17.46 39.39 1.22
N GLY A 548 -17.02 40.29 0.34
CA GLY A 548 -15.75 40.17 -0.38
C GLY A 548 -15.83 39.52 -1.77
N LEU A 549 -16.96 38.87 -2.10
CA LEU A 549 -17.26 38.36 -3.45
C LEU A 549 -18.37 39.19 -4.13
N PRO A 550 -18.51 39.14 -5.47
CA PRO A 550 -19.60 39.82 -6.16
C PRO A 550 -20.97 39.31 -5.68
N SER A 551 -21.99 40.17 -5.79
CA SER A 551 -23.38 39.76 -5.57
C SER A 551 -23.81 38.79 -6.67
N CYS A 552 -24.49 37.71 -6.31
CA CYS A 552 -25.02 36.78 -7.30
C CYS A 552 -26.07 37.48 -8.16
N GLY A 553 -25.76 37.72 -9.43
CA GLY A 553 -26.67 38.32 -10.39
C GLY A 553 -27.57 37.28 -11.06
N HIS A 554 -28.71 37.72 -11.63
CA HIS A 554 -29.46 36.90 -12.58
C HIS A 554 -28.61 36.68 -13.84
N HIS A 555 -28.18 35.44 -14.07
CA HIS A 555 -27.44 35.08 -15.29
C HIS A 555 -28.37 35.18 -16.50
N LEU A 556 -28.37 36.33 -17.19
CA LEU A 556 -28.96 36.44 -18.53
C LEU A 556 -28.18 35.49 -19.45
N THR A 557 -28.89 34.53 -20.05
CA THR A 557 -28.33 33.58 -21.00
C THR A 557 -27.67 34.31 -22.18
N ALA A 558 -26.70 33.67 -22.85
CA ALA A 558 -26.08 34.25 -24.05
C ALA A 558 -27.13 34.68 -25.09
N GLY A 559 -28.21 33.90 -25.24
CA GLY A 559 -29.35 34.24 -26.08
C GLY A 559 -30.10 35.51 -25.64
N GLN A 560 -30.29 35.72 -24.34
CA GLN A 560 -30.91 36.95 -23.82
C GLN A 560 -30.01 38.17 -24.00
N LYS A 561 -28.69 38.03 -23.85
CA LYS A 561 -27.73 39.11 -24.11
C LYS A 561 -27.75 39.51 -25.59
N VAL A 562 -27.74 38.54 -26.50
CA VAL A 562 -27.87 38.78 -27.95
C VAL A 562 -29.24 39.38 -28.29
N GLY A 563 -30.32 38.91 -27.65
CA GLY A 563 -31.66 39.44 -27.82
C GLY A 563 -31.80 40.90 -27.41
N ILE A 564 -31.16 41.33 -26.32
CA ILE A 564 -31.15 42.74 -25.89
C ILE A 564 -30.41 43.62 -26.90
N VAL A 565 -29.27 43.16 -27.42
CA VAL A 565 -28.50 43.90 -28.44
C VAL A 565 -29.28 44.03 -29.75
N LEU A 566 -29.90 42.94 -30.21
CA LEU A 566 -30.74 42.94 -31.41
C LEU A 566 -31.98 43.84 -31.23
N GLY A 567 -32.62 43.79 -30.07
CA GLY A 567 -33.76 44.67 -29.75
C GLY A 567 -33.40 46.15 -29.69
N ALA A 568 -32.22 46.50 -29.18
CA ALA A 568 -31.72 47.87 -29.17
C ALA A 568 -31.41 48.37 -30.59
N LEU A 569 -30.82 47.52 -31.44
CA LEU A 569 -30.53 47.83 -32.85
C LEU A 569 -31.80 48.04 -33.67
N THR A 570 -32.82 47.22 -33.49
CA THR A 570 -34.11 47.38 -34.20
C THR A 570 -34.84 48.65 -33.76
N LEU A 571 -34.81 48.99 -32.47
CA LEU A 571 -35.37 50.24 -31.97
C LEU A 571 -34.65 51.46 -32.53
N LEU A 572 -33.32 51.44 -32.58
CA LEU A 572 -32.51 52.51 -33.18
C LEU A 572 -32.85 52.70 -34.67
N LEU A 573 -33.01 51.60 -35.41
CA LEU A 573 -33.35 51.62 -36.83
C LEU A 573 -34.76 52.18 -37.07
N LEU A 574 -35.72 51.86 -36.20
CA LEU A 574 -37.06 52.46 -36.23
C LEU A 574 -37.01 53.98 -35.95
N ILE A 575 -36.21 54.43 -34.99
CA ILE A 575 -36.05 55.87 -34.69
C ILE A 575 -35.43 56.61 -35.89
N VAL A 576 -34.45 56.02 -36.56
CA VAL A 576 -33.85 56.58 -37.79
C VAL A 576 -34.87 56.64 -38.92
N LEU A 577 -35.67 55.60 -39.13
CA LEU A 577 -36.74 55.62 -40.14
C LEU A 577 -37.80 56.68 -39.82
N CYS A 578 -38.23 56.78 -38.56
CA CYS A 578 -39.17 57.83 -38.13
C CYS A 578 -38.59 59.23 -38.32
N SER A 579 -37.30 59.44 -38.04
CA SER A 579 -36.65 60.75 -38.24
C SER A 579 -36.47 61.08 -39.72
N ILE A 580 -36.18 60.10 -40.58
CA ILE A 580 -36.19 60.27 -42.05
C ILE A 580 -37.60 60.58 -42.56
N CYS A 581 -38.62 59.85 -42.12
CA CYS A 581 -40.01 60.11 -42.46
C CYS A 581 -40.44 61.50 -42.01
N TRP A 582 -40.04 61.92 -40.80
CA TRP A 582 -40.31 63.25 -40.27
C TRP A 582 -39.58 64.34 -41.07
N TRP A 583 -38.31 64.11 -41.42
CA TRP A 583 -37.52 65.03 -42.24
C TRP A 583 -38.09 65.16 -43.65
N LYS A 584 -38.50 64.06 -44.28
CA LYS A 584 -39.12 64.04 -45.61
C LYS A 584 -40.52 64.67 -45.59
N ARG A 585 -41.31 64.44 -44.54
CA ARG A 585 -42.58 65.15 -44.31
C ARG A 585 -42.36 66.65 -44.14
N ARG A 586 -41.33 67.06 -43.39
CA ARG A 586 -40.95 68.48 -43.23
C ARG A 586 -40.50 69.11 -44.54
N GLN A 587 -39.69 68.41 -45.34
CA GLN A 587 -39.31 68.86 -46.69
C GLN A 587 -40.52 69.01 -47.61
N ASN A 588 -41.47 68.08 -47.57
CA ASN A 588 -42.71 68.18 -48.36
C ASN A 588 -43.58 69.35 -47.91
N ILE A 589 -43.69 69.62 -46.61
CA ILE A 589 -44.40 70.81 -46.10
C ILE A 589 -43.70 72.10 -46.55
N LEU A 590 -42.37 72.17 -46.48
CA LEU A 590 -41.60 73.33 -46.93
C LEU A 590 -41.71 73.53 -48.46
N ARG A 591 -41.73 72.45 -49.24
CA ARG A 591 -42.00 72.49 -50.69
C ARG A 591 -43.43 72.93 -51.00
N ALA A 592 -44.42 72.45 -50.24
CA ALA A 592 -45.81 72.91 -50.39
C ALA A 592 -45.96 74.41 -50.06
N GLN A 593 -45.23 74.92 -49.06
CA GLN A 593 -45.17 76.35 -48.75
C GLN A 593 -44.47 77.17 -49.86
N GLN A 594 -43.42 76.63 -50.49
CA GLN A 594 -42.76 77.27 -51.64
C GLN A 594 -43.61 77.25 -52.91
N ILE A 595 -44.45 76.22 -53.11
CA ILE A 595 -45.42 76.14 -54.21
C ILE A 595 -46.57 77.13 -53.95
N ALA A 596 -47.06 77.23 -52.71
CA ALA A 596 -48.06 78.23 -52.31
C ALA A 596 -47.55 79.68 -52.41
N ALA A 597 -46.23 79.91 -52.40
CA ALA A 597 -45.61 81.23 -52.60
C ALA A 597 -45.33 81.58 -54.08
N ARG A 598 -45.52 80.63 -55.03
CA ARG A 598 -45.27 80.83 -56.46
C ARG A 598 -46.53 80.93 -57.33
N GLU A 599 -47.73 80.76 -56.76
CA GLU A 599 -48.98 81.18 -57.40
C GLU A 599 -49.37 82.60 -56.99
N ALA A 600 -49.99 83.29 -57.93
CA ALA A 600 -50.08 84.73 -58.10
C ALA A 600 -50.74 85.53 -56.95
N PRO A 601 -50.47 86.85 -56.89
CA PRO A 601 -51.23 87.79 -56.07
C PRO A 601 -52.68 87.88 -56.58
N TYR A 602 -53.56 88.37 -55.70
CA TYR A 602 -54.92 88.84 -55.98
C TYR A 602 -56.06 87.87 -55.65
N ALA A 603 -56.45 87.84 -54.37
CA ALA A 603 -57.78 88.28 -53.94
C ALA A 603 -57.96 87.97 -52.45
N LYS A 604 -57.61 88.92 -51.58
CA LYS A 604 -58.16 88.95 -50.23
C LYS A 604 -58.36 90.39 -49.78
N ALA A 605 -59.42 90.99 -50.30
CA ALA A 605 -59.97 92.22 -49.74
C ALA A 605 -61.49 92.08 -49.64
N ARG A 606 -61.97 92.24 -48.41
CA ARG A 606 -63.32 92.63 -48.00
C ARG A 606 -64.49 91.71 -48.38
N THR A 607 -65.13 91.20 -47.34
CA THR A 607 -66.55 91.51 -47.10
C THR A 607 -66.80 91.70 -45.60
N HIS A 608 -66.89 92.96 -45.19
CA HIS A 608 -67.80 93.39 -44.14
C HIS A 608 -68.97 94.03 -44.90
N LEU A 609 -70.16 93.44 -44.89
CA LEU A 609 -71.43 94.14 -44.68
C LEU A 609 -72.60 93.15 -44.67
N SER A 610 -73.40 93.28 -43.63
CA SER A 610 -74.67 92.60 -43.35
C SER A 610 -75.75 92.90 -44.39
N ARG A 611 -76.62 91.92 -44.70
CA ARG A 611 -78.09 92.07 -44.82
C ARG A 611 -78.80 90.74 -45.07
N ASP A 612 -79.53 90.29 -44.05
CA ASP A 612 -80.98 90.04 -44.02
C ASP A 612 -81.75 89.34 -45.17
N ILE A 613 -82.54 88.35 -44.73
CA ILE A 613 -83.95 88.04 -45.07
C ILE A 613 -84.18 87.30 -46.42
N GLN A 614 -84.45 85.98 -46.43
CA GLN A 614 -85.72 85.27 -46.18
C GLN A 614 -86.47 84.92 -47.49
N MET A 615 -86.74 83.63 -47.73
CA MET A 615 -88.04 83.03 -48.10
C MET A 615 -87.92 81.68 -48.84
N SER A 616 -88.31 80.62 -48.12
CA SER A 616 -89.27 79.55 -48.49
C SER A 616 -89.19 78.83 -49.85
N ARG A 617 -89.18 77.47 -49.83
CA ARG A 617 -90.39 76.60 -49.89
C ARG A 617 -90.17 75.29 -50.70
N ASN A 618 -90.54 74.16 -50.07
CA ASN A 618 -91.05 72.87 -50.60
C ASN A 618 -90.17 72.02 -51.55
N GLN A 619 -90.25 70.68 -51.64
CA GLN A 619 -91.17 69.66 -51.10
C GLN A 619 -90.54 68.24 -51.24
N ASN A 620 -90.97 67.33 -50.35
CA ASN A 620 -91.23 65.89 -50.52
C ASN A 620 -90.09 64.85 -50.83
N HIS A 621 -89.65 64.17 -49.76
CA HIS A 621 -89.75 62.72 -49.44
C HIS A 621 -90.25 61.66 -50.48
N PRO A 622 -90.09 60.32 -50.28
CA PRO A 622 -89.51 59.57 -49.13
C PRO A 622 -88.78 58.20 -49.43
N ASN A 623 -88.40 57.51 -48.33
CA ASN A 623 -88.25 56.04 -48.10
C ASN A 623 -86.95 55.32 -48.55
N ALA A 624 -86.36 54.34 -47.84
CA ALA A 624 -86.63 53.68 -46.53
C ALA A 624 -85.48 52.70 -46.15
N ARG A 625 -85.28 52.47 -44.82
CA ARG A 625 -84.94 51.22 -44.06
C ARG A 625 -83.59 50.49 -44.35
N THR A 626 -82.86 49.82 -43.43
CA THR A 626 -83.10 49.13 -42.12
C THR A 626 -81.73 48.80 -41.45
N ALA A 627 -81.52 48.92 -40.12
CA ALA A 627 -81.38 47.86 -39.07
C ALA A 627 -80.53 46.61 -39.45
N ALA A 628 -79.67 45.95 -38.64
CA ALA A 628 -79.61 45.55 -37.21
C ALA A 628 -78.17 44.99 -36.92
N GLU A 629 -77.52 45.14 -35.75
CA GLU A 629 -77.56 44.34 -34.50
C GLU A 629 -76.69 43.03 -34.47
N ASN A 630 -75.98 42.83 -33.33
CA ASN A 630 -75.41 41.59 -32.73
C ASN A 630 -74.02 41.01 -33.14
N GLY A 631 -73.14 40.91 -32.12
CA GLY A 631 -72.66 39.61 -31.59
C GLY A 631 -71.27 39.06 -32.02
N PRO A 632 -70.47 38.46 -31.11
CA PRO A 632 -69.08 38.01 -31.33
C PRO A 632 -68.96 36.50 -31.62
N ILE A 633 -67.74 35.98 -31.92
CA ILE A 633 -67.15 34.69 -31.45
C ILE A 633 -65.99 34.15 -32.36
N LEU A 634 -64.89 33.77 -31.68
CA LEU A 634 -63.88 32.69 -31.85
C LEU A 634 -63.18 32.33 -33.19
N LEU A 635 -61.86 32.12 -33.00
CA LEU A 635 -60.95 31.07 -33.53
C LEU A 635 -60.66 31.00 -35.04
N SER A 636 -59.40 31.29 -35.37
CA SER A 636 -58.41 30.26 -35.78
C SER A 636 -56.99 30.77 -35.54
#